data_AF-A0A964YIQ5-F1
#
_entry.id   AF-A0A964YIQ5-F1
#
_cell.length_a   1.000
_cell.length_b   1.000
_cell.length_c   1.000
_cell.angle_alpha   90.00
_cell.angle_beta   90.00
_cell.angle_gamma   90.00
#
_symmetry.space_group_name_H-M   'P 1'
#
loop_
_entity.id
_entity.type
_entity.pdbx_description
1 polymer ?
#
loop_
_entity_poly.entity_id
_entity_poly.type
_entity_poly.pdbx_seq_one_letter_code
_entity_poly.pdbx_strand_id
1 'polypeptide(L)' 'MVEDHSHSPETLPPEGYAPLSQSQARVESPRYRCPVANCHQTWHRHSLDETIPHCPIHDLALVRTSVGDTF' A
#
# COMPACT_ATOMS: atom_id res chain seq x y z
N MET A 1 -18.36 -3.45 -62.08
CA MET A 1 -17.71 -4.65 -61.51
C MET A 1 -17.02 -4.16 -60.25
N VAL A 2 -17.64 -4.42 -59.10
CA VAL A 2 -17.10 -5.21 -57.97
C VAL A 2 -16.18 -4.37 -57.07
N GLU A 3 -16.30 -4.26 -55.75
CA GLU A 3 -17.10 -4.92 -54.73
C GLU A 3 -17.13 -4.03 -53.45
N ASP A 4 -18.32 -3.90 -52.87
CA ASP A 4 -18.59 -3.37 -51.52
C ASP A 4 -17.84 -4.22 -50.49
N HIS A 5 -16.78 -3.66 -49.89
CA HIS A 5 -16.10 -4.33 -48.78
C HIS A 5 -16.76 -3.91 -47.46
N SER A 6 -17.95 -4.47 -47.25
CA SER A 6 -18.53 -4.71 -45.94
C SER A 6 -17.52 -5.45 -45.05
N HIS A 7 -16.76 -4.71 -44.23
CA HIS A 7 -16.03 -5.26 -43.10
C HIS A 7 -16.64 -4.74 -41.79
N SER A 8 -17.51 -5.55 -41.22
CA SER A 8 -17.60 -5.73 -39.76
C SER A 8 -17.36 -7.23 -39.55
N PRO A 9 -16.64 -7.71 -38.52
CA PRO A 9 -16.90 -7.30 -37.13
C PRO A 9 -15.71 -7.49 -36.16
N GLU A 10 -15.26 -6.45 -35.43
CA GLU A 10 -14.52 -6.71 -34.17
C GLU A 10 -14.99 -5.72 -33.12
N THR A 11 -16.18 -5.99 -32.57
CA THR A 11 -16.54 -5.49 -31.24
C THR A 11 -15.58 -6.14 -30.25
N LEU A 12 -14.46 -5.47 -30.00
CA LEU A 12 -13.66 -5.70 -28.79
C LEU A 12 -14.65 -5.70 -27.61
N PRO A 13 -14.68 -6.72 -26.74
CA PRO A 13 -15.41 -6.54 -25.50
C PRO A 13 -14.83 -5.28 -24.86
N PRO A 14 -15.64 -4.30 -24.42
CA PRO A 14 -15.13 -3.32 -23.50
C PRO A 14 -14.66 -4.16 -22.33
N GLU A 15 -13.34 -4.34 -22.22
CA GLU A 15 -12.66 -4.92 -21.08
C GLU A 15 -13.05 -4.02 -19.92
N GLY A 16 -14.24 -4.31 -19.37
CA GLY A 16 -14.73 -3.71 -18.17
C GLY A 16 -13.62 -3.95 -17.19
N TYR A 17 -13.08 -2.86 -16.65
CA TYR A 17 -12.29 -2.90 -15.45
C TYR A 17 -13.13 -3.65 -14.42
N ALA A 18 -12.96 -4.97 -14.34
CA ALA A 18 -13.47 -5.75 -13.26
C ALA A 18 -12.71 -5.22 -12.05
N PRO A 19 -13.36 -4.55 -11.09
CA PRO A 19 -12.66 -4.18 -9.88
C PRO A 19 -12.12 -5.49 -9.33
N LEU A 20 -10.79 -5.58 -9.21
CA LEU A 20 -10.14 -6.72 -8.59
C LEU A 20 -10.93 -6.96 -7.30
N SER A 21 -11.47 -8.17 -7.11
CA SER A 21 -12.17 -8.56 -5.87
C SER A 21 -11.13 -8.65 -4.76
N GLN A 22 -10.50 -7.52 -4.46
CA GLN A 22 -9.51 -7.33 -3.43
C GLN A 22 -10.30 -7.13 -2.14
N SER A 23 -10.82 -8.24 -1.63
CA SER A 23 -10.68 -8.50 -0.20
C SER A 23 -9.20 -8.76 0.06
N GLN A 24 -8.35 -7.76 -0.19
CA GLN A 24 -7.01 -7.74 0.38
C GLN A 24 -7.26 -7.59 1.87
N ALA A 25 -7.17 -8.72 2.58
CA ALA A 25 -7.10 -8.72 4.03
C ALA A 25 -6.12 -7.61 4.40
N ARG A 26 -6.61 -6.56 5.08
CA ARG A 26 -5.81 -5.42 5.48
C ARG A 26 -4.70 -5.98 6.36
N VAL A 27 -3.51 -6.18 5.79
CA VAL A 27 -2.36 -6.63 6.57
C VAL A 27 -2.07 -5.47 7.50
N GLU A 28 -2.36 -5.65 8.78
CA GLU A 28 -2.06 -4.68 9.82
C GLU A 28 -0.54 -4.55 9.85
N SER A 29 0.00 -3.58 9.11
CA SER A 29 1.43 -3.26 9.08
C SER A 29 1.70 -2.33 10.25
N PRO A 30 2.26 -2.82 11.37
CA PRO A 30 2.46 -2.00 12.56
C PRO A 30 3.45 -0.89 12.22
N ARG A 31 3.02 0.37 12.43
CA ARG A 31 3.86 1.54 12.25
C ARG A 31 4.57 1.89 13.56
N TYR A 32 5.83 2.28 13.46
CA TYR A 32 6.69 2.71 14.56
C TYR A 32 7.20 4.12 14.29
N ARG A 33 7.35 4.94 15.34
CA ARG A 33 7.89 6.31 15.26
C ARG A 33 8.98 6.54 16.29
N CYS A 34 9.86 7.50 16.03
CA CYS A 34 10.79 7.98 17.06
C CYS A 34 9.99 8.65 18.20
N PRO A 35 10.34 8.41 19.48
CA PRO A 35 9.65 9.04 20.61
C PRO A 35 9.98 10.53 20.80
N VAL A 36 10.98 11.07 20.08
CA VAL A 36 11.36 12.48 20.17
C VAL A 36 10.35 13.33 19.40
N ALA A 37 9.75 14.32 20.05
CA ALA A 37 8.67 15.14 19.49
C ALA A 37 9.02 15.83 18.15
N ASN A 38 10.29 16.22 17.96
CA ASN A 38 10.75 16.87 16.74
C ASN A 38 11.32 15.90 15.70
N CYS A 39 11.19 14.59 15.92
CA CYS A 39 11.69 13.57 15.01
C CYS A 39 10.54 12.89 14.26
N HIS A 40 10.50 13.06 12.95
CA HIS A 40 9.49 12.47 12.09
C HIS A 40 9.90 11.11 11.51
N GLN A 41 10.97 10.50 12.01
CA GLN A 41 11.40 9.18 11.54
C GLN A 41 10.35 8.14 11.90
N THR A 42 9.82 7.51 10.87
CA THR A 42 8.86 6.42 10.94
C THR A 42 9.42 5.18 10.26
N TRP A 43 8.97 4.02 10.74
CA TRP A 43 9.33 2.74 10.17
C TRP A 43 8.10 1.84 10.21
N HIS A 44 7.97 1.00 9.20
CA HIS A 44 6.86 0.06 9.07
C HIS A 44 7.41 -1.34 9.14
N ARG A 45 6.78 -2.19 9.94
CA ARG A 45 7.18 -3.59 9.99
C ARG A 45 6.45 -4.38 8.91
N HIS A 46 7.21 -5.05 8.06
CA HIS A 46 6.70 -5.86 6.95
C HIS A 46 6.51 -7.32 7.36
N SER A 47 7.22 -7.80 8.38
CA SER A 47 7.15 -9.19 8.86
C SER A 47 7.25 -9.28 10.38
N LEU A 48 6.60 -10.26 11.01
CA LEU A 48 6.60 -10.38 12.48
C LEU A 48 7.99 -10.66 13.06
N ASP A 49 8.86 -11.30 12.28
CA ASP A 49 10.25 -11.65 12.63
C ASP A 49 11.24 -10.49 12.46
N GLU A 50 10.80 -9.42 11.80
CA GLU A 50 11.66 -8.27 11.52
C GLU A 50 11.94 -7.48 12.82
N THR A 51 13.22 -7.34 13.15
CA THR A 51 13.69 -6.56 14.29
C THR A 51 13.43 -5.08 14.07
N ILE A 52 12.86 -4.42 15.08
CA ILE A 52 12.58 -2.97 15.02
C ILE A 52 13.92 -2.21 15.09
N PRO A 53 14.27 -1.39 14.09
CA PRO A 53 15.52 -0.63 14.11
C PRO A 53 15.44 0.56 15.08
N HIS A 54 16.60 1.14 15.39
CA HIS A 54 16.69 2.42 16.10
C HIS A 54 16.48 3.60 15.15
N CYS A 55 16.13 4.75 15.72
CA CYS A 55 16.09 6.02 15.00
C CYS A 55 17.52 6.42 14.59
N PRO A 56 17.80 6.68 13.30
CA PRO A 56 19.15 7.03 12.83
C PRO A 56 19.65 8.41 13.30
N ILE A 57 18.78 9.24 13.89
CA ILE A 57 19.10 10.59 14.34
C ILE A 57 19.42 10.61 15.84
N HIS A 58 18.69 9.83 16.64
CA HIS A 58 18.74 9.88 18.11
C HIS A 58 19.23 8.57 18.73
N ASP A 59 19.43 7.52 17.93
CA ASP A 59 19.78 6.16 18.35
C ASP A 59 18.84 5.56 19.42
N LEU A 60 17.56 5.98 19.38
CA LEU A 60 16.51 5.50 20.28
C LEU A 60 15.66 4.43 19.61
N ALA A 61 15.20 3.46 20.40
CA ALA A 61 14.23 2.46 19.95
C ALA A 61 12.93 3.12 19.45
N LEU A 62 12.47 2.72 18.26
CA LEU A 62 11.23 3.20 17.70
C LEU A 62 10.04 2.58 18.45
N VAL A 63 9.03 3.40 18.75
CA VAL A 63 7.84 2.98 19.51
C VAL A 63 6.65 2.75 18.59
N ARG A 64 5.86 1.71 18.84
CA ARG A 64 4.68 1.37 18.04
C ARG A 64 3.64 2.49 18.18
N THR A 65 3.16 3.02 17.06
CA THR A 65 2.02 3.93 17.05
C THR A 65 0.74 3.10 17.12
N SER A 66 0.03 3.16 18.24
CA SER A 66 -1.35 2.65 18.34
C SER A 66 -2.27 3.54 17.51
N VAL A 67 -3.15 2.93 16.73
CA VAL A 67 -4.27 3.61 16.07
C VAL A 67 -5.26 3.99 17.17
N GLY A 68 -5.07 5.15 17.79
CA GLY A 68 -5.85 5.56 18.97
C GLY A 68 -5.22 6.69 19.79
N ASP A 69 -3.97 7.07 19.51
CA ASP A 69 -3.35 8.28 20.05
C ASP A 69 -3.90 9.51 19.29
N THR A 70 -5.18 9.77 19.54
CA THR A 70 -5.85 11.03 19.26
C THR A 70 -5.38 12.00 20.36
N PHE A 71 -4.68 13.05 19.97
CA PHE A 71 -4.33 14.17 20.86
C PHE A 71 -5.59 14.90 21.33
#